data_AF-S7V411-F1
#
_entry.id   AF-S7V411-F1
#
_cell.length_a   1.000
_cell.length_b   1.000
_cell.length_c   1.000
_cell.angle_alpha   90.00
_cell.angle_beta   90.00
_cell.angle_gamma   90.00
#
_symmetry.space_group_name_H-M   'P 1'
#
loop_
_entity.id
_entity.type
_entity.pdbx_description
1 polymer ?
#
loop_
_entity_poly.entity_id
_entity_poly.type
_entity_poly.pdbx_seq_one_letter_code
_entity_poly.pdbx_strand_id
1 'polypeptide(L)'
;MPPGYRDVAAPNLTRLSVVKRCPYCSANLKNSETRCFSCNRKVGEPDRHGIAKKPFDWKGYGMSLLATVAFIGFMWWAFFRK
;
A
#
# COMPACT_ATOMS: atom_id res chain seq x y z
N MET A 1 27.72 -18.11 -10.45
CA MET A 1 26.84 -16.97 -10.78
C MET A 1 25.48 -17.55 -11.18
N PRO A 2 24.36 -17.27 -10.50
CA PRO A 2 23.09 -17.94 -10.80
C PRO A 2 22.46 -17.42 -12.11
N PRO A 3 21.90 -18.30 -12.95
CA PRO A 3 21.26 -17.94 -14.22
C PRO A 3 19.76 -17.71 -14.01
N GLY A 4 19.24 -16.52 -14.37
CA GLY A 4 17.79 -16.26 -14.23
C GLY A 4 17.29 -14.84 -14.54
N TYR A 5 18.01 -14.04 -15.32
CA TYR A 5 17.66 -12.64 -15.61
C TYR A 5 17.34 -12.40 -17.10
N ARG A 6 16.49 -13.22 -17.73
CA ARG A 6 16.32 -13.17 -19.21
C ARG A 6 14.95 -12.80 -19.78
N ASP A 7 13.94 -12.46 -18.96
CA ASP A 7 12.57 -12.29 -19.52
C ASP A 7 11.85 -10.98 -19.16
N VAL A 8 12.56 -9.86 -18.96
CA VAL A 8 11.88 -8.56 -18.75
C VAL A 8 12.13 -7.63 -19.92
N ALA A 9 11.24 -7.71 -20.91
CA ALA A 9 11.09 -6.72 -21.97
C ALA A 9 11.16 -5.30 -21.39
N ALA A 10 12.08 -4.51 -21.94
CA ALA A 10 12.40 -3.15 -21.52
C ALA A 10 11.53 -2.14 -22.30
N PRO A 11 10.63 -1.38 -21.66
CA PRO A 11 10.06 -0.20 -22.27
C PRO A 11 10.84 1.06 -21.85
N ASN A 12 11.24 1.80 -22.89
CA ASN A 12 11.59 3.22 -22.99
C ASN A 12 12.10 4.02 -21.77
N LEU A 13 13.27 4.59 -21.97
CA LEU A 13 14.17 5.23 -21.01
C LEU A 13 13.78 6.70 -20.73
N THR A 14 12.76 6.97 -19.89
CA THR A 14 12.52 8.32 -19.35
C THR A 14 12.15 8.30 -17.86
N ARG A 15 13.02 8.91 -17.05
CA ARG A 15 13.05 9.08 -15.56
C ARG A 15 13.62 7.92 -14.73
N LEU A 16 14.77 8.21 -14.12
CA LEU A 16 15.52 7.37 -13.18
C LEU A 16 14.71 7.08 -11.90
N SER A 17 14.02 5.94 -11.90
CA SER A 17 13.79 5.02 -10.77
C SER A 17 13.00 3.85 -11.34
N VAL A 18 13.67 3.04 -12.18
CA VAL A 18 13.06 1.95 -12.97
C VAL A 18 12.36 0.93 -12.05
N VAL A 19 12.85 0.82 -10.82
CA VAL A 19 12.43 -0.18 -9.84
C VAL A 19 12.00 0.52 -8.55
N LYS A 20 10.84 0.12 -8.01
CA LYS A 20 10.34 0.51 -6.70
C LYS A 20 10.19 -0.70 -5.81
N ARG A 21 10.39 -0.53 -4.50
CA ARG A 21 10.28 -1.61 -3.53
C ARG A 21 8.87 -1.69 -2.94
N CYS A 22 8.30 -2.88 -2.89
CA CYS A 22 7.01 -3.12 -2.25
C CYS A 22 7.11 -2.90 -0.73
N PRO A 23 6.25 -2.08 -0.11
CA PRO A 23 6.28 -1.82 1.33
C PRO A 23 5.81 -3.02 2.17
N TYR A 24 5.16 -4.01 1.55
CA TYR A 24 4.60 -5.17 2.26
C TYR A 24 5.54 -6.37 2.31
N CYS A 25 6.19 -6.68 1.19
CA CYS A 25 6.99 -7.89 1.04
C CYS A 25 8.43 -7.61 0.57
N SER A 26 8.81 -6.35 0.42
CA SER A 26 10.15 -5.91 -0.02
C SER A 26 10.58 -6.33 -1.43
N ALA A 27 9.67 -6.92 -2.22
CA ALA A 27 9.90 -7.27 -3.63
C ALA A 27 10.17 -6.03 -4.50
N ASN A 28 10.97 -6.21 -5.55
CA ASN A 28 11.34 -5.18 -6.51
C ASN A 28 10.37 -5.17 -7.69
N LEU A 29 9.61 -4.10 -7.88
CA LEU A 29 8.61 -3.94 -8.94
C LEU A 29 9.02 -2.85 -9.91
N LYS A 30 8.48 -2.88 -11.13
CA LYS A 30 8.60 -1.74 -12.04
C LYS A 30 7.82 -0.54 -11.52
N ASN A 31 8.32 0.66 -11.82
CA ASN A 31 7.67 1.90 -11.40
C ASN A 31 6.19 2.01 -11.87
N SER A 32 5.91 1.54 -13.08
CA SER A 32 4.58 1.56 -13.70
C SER A 32 3.58 0.57 -13.09
N GLU A 33 4.00 -0.38 -12.26
CA GLU A 33 3.12 -1.40 -11.72
C GLU A 33 2.36 -0.90 -10.49
N THR A 34 1.03 -0.94 -10.54
CA THR A 34 0.14 -0.55 -9.43
C THR A 34 -0.20 -1.73 -8.49
N ARG A 35 0.28 -2.93 -8.82
CA ARG A 35 0.12 -4.15 -8.02
C ARG A 35 1.42 -4.93 -7.95
N CYS A 36 1.68 -5.52 -6.79
CA CYS A 36 2.83 -6.40 -6.60
C CYS A 36 2.58 -7.81 -7.13
N PHE A 37 3.48 -8.31 -7.99
CA PHE A 37 3.44 -9.68 -8.51
C PHE A 37 3.62 -10.76 -7.42
N SER A 38 4.31 -10.42 -6.32
CA SER A 38 4.61 -11.38 -5.25
C SER A 38 3.50 -11.45 -4.19
N CYS A 39 3.03 -10.31 -3.68
CA CYS A 39 2.01 -10.30 -2.62
C CYS A 39 0.60 -9.93 -3.09
N ASN A 40 0.42 -9.63 -4.39
CA ASN A 40 -0.85 -9.21 -5.00
C ASN A 40 -1.54 -7.98 -4.35
N ARG A 41 -0.83 -7.25 -3.48
CA ARG A 41 -1.35 -6.01 -2.88
C ARG A 41 -1.17 -4.82 -3.81
N LYS A 42 -2.09 -3.86 -3.68
CA LYS A 42 -2.01 -2.56 -4.36
C LYS A 42 -0.85 -1.75 -3.81
N VAL A 43 -0.07 -1.14 -4.69
CA VAL A 43 1.09 -0.30 -4.38
C VAL A 43 1.02 0.98 -5.19
N GLY A 44 1.36 2.11 -4.59
CA GLY A 44 1.31 3.43 -5.24
C GLY A 44 2.60 3.82 -5.94
N GLU A 45 2.71 5.11 -6.29
CA GLU A 45 3.93 5.73 -6.80
C GLU A 45 5.13 5.54 -5.85
N PRO A 46 6.36 5.52 -6.39
CA PRO A 46 7.57 5.49 -5.60
C PRO A 46 7.75 6.81 -4.85
N ASP A 47 8.11 6.69 -3.58
CA ASP A 47 8.60 7.78 -2.79
C ASP A 47 10.06 8.11 -3.14
N ARG A 48 10.60 9.25 -2.67
CA ARG A 48 11.99 9.69 -2.92
C ARG A 48 13.05 8.68 -2.49
N HIS A 49 12.68 7.74 -1.61
CA HIS A 49 13.52 6.65 -1.12
C HIS A 49 13.42 5.36 -1.96
N GLY A 50 12.70 5.38 -3.09
CA GLY A 50 12.51 4.19 -3.95
C GLY A 50 11.54 3.14 -3.39
N ILE A 51 10.75 3.49 -2.37
CA ILE A 51 9.74 2.62 -1.76
C ILE A 51 8.36 3.03 -2.30
N ALA A 52 7.54 2.07 -2.71
CA ALA A 52 6.19 2.36 -3.18
C ALA A 52 5.30 2.84 -2.04
N LYS A 53 4.55 3.92 -2.26
CA LYS A 53 3.63 4.49 -1.27
C LYS A 53 2.50 3.51 -0.97
N LYS A 54 2.18 3.36 0.32
CA LYS A 54 1.04 2.55 0.76
C LYS A 54 -0.27 3.24 0.32
N PRO A 55 -1.17 2.56 -0.42
CA PRO A 55 -2.46 3.13 -0.75
C PRO A 55 -3.25 3.39 0.54
N PHE A 56 -4.06 4.44 0.54
CA PHE A 56 -4.89 4.78 1.68
C PHE A 56 -5.93 3.67 1.92
N ASP A 57 -5.94 3.08 3.12
CA ASP A 57 -6.81 1.97 3.49
C ASP A 57 -8.18 2.48 3.97
N TRP A 58 -9.00 3.00 3.06
CA TRP A 58 -10.33 3.57 3.36
C TRP A 58 -11.21 2.64 4.22
N LYS A 59 -11.14 1.33 3.98
CA LYS A 59 -11.92 0.32 4.72
C LYS A 59 -11.53 0.25 6.20
N GLY A 60 -10.24 0.35 6.50
CA GLY A 60 -9.74 0.29 7.89
C GLY A 60 -10.15 1.53 8.68
N TYR A 61 -10.02 2.72 8.07
CA TYR A 61 -10.47 3.96 8.68
C TYR A 61 -11.98 3.98 8.93
N GLY A 62 -12.78 3.46 7.98
CA GLY A 62 -14.23 3.36 8.14
C GLY A 62 -14.65 2.50 9.33
N MET A 63 -14.04 1.31 9.47
CA MET A 63 -14.31 0.44 10.62
C MET A 63 -13.87 1.06 11.95
N SER A 64 -12.70 1.70 11.97
CA SER A 64 -12.21 2.39 13.17
C SER A 64 -13.15 3.51 13.58
N LEU A 65 -13.64 4.32 12.63
CA LEU A 65 -14.56 5.41 12.90
C LEU A 65 -15.91 4.89 13.41
N LEU A 66 -16.44 3.83 12.78
CA LEU A 66 -17.68 3.19 13.19
C LEU A 66 -17.60 2.67 14.64
N ALA A 67 -16.50 1.99 14.98
CA ALA A 67 -16.27 1.48 16.34
C ALA A 67 -16.19 2.62 17.36
N THR A 68 -15.50 3.72 17.01
CA THR A 68 -15.42 4.91 17.87
C THR A 68 -16.79 5.55 18.09
N VAL A 69 -17.59 5.73 17.04
CA VAL A 69 -18.94 6.32 17.15
C VAL A 69 -19.87 5.42 17.97
N ALA A 70 -19.83 4.11 17.75
CA ALA A 70 -20.61 3.15 18.53
C ALA A 70 -20.22 3.18 20.01
N PHE A 71 -18.92 3.24 20.31
CA PHE A 71 -18.43 3.31 21.68
C PHE A 71 -18.84 4.62 22.38
N ILE A 72 -18.71 5.76 21.70
CA ILE A 72 -19.14 7.06 22.23
C ILE A 72 -20.65 7.08 22.44
N GLY A 73 -21.43 6.59 21.49
CA GLY A 73 -22.88 6.49 21.60
C GLY A 73 -23.31 5.61 22.78
N PHE A 74 -22.63 4.48 22.99
CA PHE A 74 -22.86 3.62 24.14
C PHE A 74 -22.51 4.31 25.46
N MET A 75 -21.37 5.00 25.55
CA MET A 75 -21.00 5.78 26.74
C MET A 75 -22.00 6.89 27.04
N TRP A 76 -22.46 7.62 26.01
CA TRP A 76 -23.47 8.66 26.16
C TRP A 76 -24.79 8.10 26.70
N TRP A 77 -25.24 6.99 26.12
CA TRP A 77 -26.48 6.31 26.55
C TRP A 77 -26.36 5.72 27.95
N ALA A 78 -25.23 5.10 28.30
CA ALA A 78 -25.04 4.41 29.57
C ALA A 78 -24.77 5.36 30.74
N PHE A 79 -24.01 6.44 30.53
CA PHE A 79 -23.52 7.30 31.61
C PHE A 79 -24.13 8.70 31.62
N PHE A 80 -24.43 9.27 30.46
CA PHE A 80 -24.91 10.65 30.33
C PHE A 80 -26.43 10.77 30.11
N ARG A 81 -27.14 9.63 30.09
CA ARG A 81 -28.61 9.56 30.04
C ARG A 81 -29.21 9.41 31.44
N LYS A 82 -28.79 10.30 32.34
CA LYS A 82 -29.39 10.62 33.63
C LYS A 82 -29.75 12.09 33.62
#